data_AF-A0A382MGV6-F1
#
_entry.id   AF-A0A382MGV6-F1
#
_cell.length_a   1.000
_cell.length_b   1.000
_cell.length_c   1.000
_cell.angle_alpha   90.00
_cell.angle_beta   90.00
_cell.angle_gamma   90.00
#
_symmetry.space_group_name_H-M   'P 1'
#
loop_
_entity.id
_entity.type
_entity.pdbx_description
1 polymer ?
#
loop_
_entity_poly.entity_id
_entity_poly.type
_entity_poly.pdbx_seq_one_letter_code
_entity_poly.pdbx_strand_id
1 'polypeptide(L)'
;HSPSIISQGRIGALVTAKPTDRRAILEEAAGIAGLHVRRHEAELRLSATENNLKRADELRRQQEKQLVNLQKQAKEATKYKIISEEIKKIEAGLYYLRLKDIDNEIKLQNEINSETESEVSGFNNQINQFESLIKNETEKVSPLREKNIENLSRLQRLNLELQNLDEQNERTQTEIENIKKSLNTIEEDSDREKSIIIDATSNEKRLKEEKNELIEIDSKYYDTEKKSNEDLDATKNRLKIEIDKVKELINAQKNDEAITILDNCKIIIEAYADSYSKNQNIKNESIKRKQRISTIETEIESWRNLLINSEKMITELTDRKKVLSNQLNQLEKQPQIQAEKKGQISENLRISEKEKNENEVIIEEIDKKINSLRSELNETQEKT
;
A
#
# COMPACT_ATOMS: atom_id res chain seq x y z
N HIS A 1 8.39 -50.52 -162.14
CA HIS A 1 7.48 -50.58 -163.30
C HIS A 1 8.30 -50.95 -164.54
N SER A 2 7.91 -52.02 -165.25
CA SER A 2 8.76 -52.65 -166.28
C SER A 2 8.88 -51.82 -167.57
N PRO A 3 10.09 -51.67 -168.13
CA PRO A 3 10.35 -50.87 -169.32
C PRO A 3 10.12 -51.73 -170.58
N SER A 4 8.92 -51.71 -171.15
CA SER A 4 8.66 -52.56 -172.33
C SER A 4 7.80 -51.95 -173.44
N ILE A 5 7.58 -50.62 -173.46
CA ILE A 5 6.97 -49.95 -174.63
C ILE A 5 7.84 -48.77 -175.07
N ILE A 6 8.49 -48.95 -176.22
CA ILE A 6 9.29 -47.93 -176.91
C ILE A 6 8.39 -47.32 -177.99
N SER A 7 7.82 -46.14 -177.72
CA SER A 7 7.15 -45.36 -178.76
C SER A 7 8.22 -44.71 -179.66
N GLN A 8 8.00 -44.75 -180.98
CA GLN A 8 8.94 -44.22 -181.97
C GLN A 8 9.09 -42.70 -181.75
N GLY A 9 10.23 -42.31 -181.16
CA GLY A 9 10.53 -40.93 -180.72
C GLY A 9 11.28 -40.84 -179.39
N ARG A 10 11.19 -41.87 -178.52
CA ARG A 10 11.82 -41.84 -177.18
C ARG A 10 13.33 -42.11 -177.16
N ILE A 11 13.89 -42.61 -178.25
CA ILE A 11 15.36 -42.78 -178.42
C ILE A 11 16.07 -41.42 -178.55
N GLY A 12 15.42 -40.42 -179.15
CA GLY A 12 16.00 -39.07 -179.28
C GLY A 12 16.15 -38.34 -177.95
N ALA A 13 15.19 -38.52 -177.03
CA ALA A 13 15.20 -37.88 -175.72
C ALA A 13 16.27 -38.44 -174.76
N LEU A 14 16.68 -39.71 -174.93
CA LEU A 14 17.73 -40.32 -174.10
C LEU A 14 19.13 -39.76 -174.43
N VAL A 15 19.34 -39.29 -175.67
CA VAL A 15 20.61 -38.72 -176.12
C VAL A 15 20.77 -37.26 -175.67
N THR A 16 19.68 -36.50 -175.52
CA THR A 16 19.69 -35.07 -175.15
C THR A 16 19.35 -34.74 -173.69
N ALA A 17 18.92 -35.71 -172.88
CA ALA A 17 18.58 -35.47 -171.47
C ALA A 17 19.76 -34.93 -170.64
N LYS A 18 19.51 -33.93 -169.77
CA LYS A 18 20.51 -33.35 -168.86
C LYS A 18 21.07 -34.42 -167.91
N PRO A 19 22.35 -34.33 -167.51
CA PRO A 19 23.01 -35.37 -166.71
C PRO A 19 22.28 -35.75 -165.43
N THR A 20 21.64 -34.81 -164.73
CA THR A 20 20.87 -35.05 -163.50
C THR A 20 19.60 -35.87 -163.74
N ASP A 21 18.87 -35.59 -164.81
CA ASP A 21 17.63 -36.29 -165.15
C ASP A 21 17.94 -37.67 -165.74
N ARG A 22 19.04 -37.76 -166.50
CA ARG A 22 19.62 -39.03 -166.96
C ARG A 22 20.05 -39.90 -165.78
N ARG A 23 20.62 -39.29 -164.72
CA ARG A 23 21.04 -39.96 -163.49
C ARG A 23 19.86 -40.40 -162.63
N ALA A 24 18.81 -39.60 -162.49
CA ALA A 24 17.60 -40.01 -161.78
C ALA A 24 16.92 -41.23 -162.43
N ILE A 25 16.84 -41.25 -163.77
CA ILE A 25 16.29 -42.39 -164.53
C ILE A 25 17.21 -43.62 -164.44
N LEU A 26 18.53 -43.45 -164.48
CA LEU A 26 19.49 -44.54 -164.25
C LEU A 26 19.46 -45.06 -162.81
N GLU A 27 19.28 -44.20 -161.82
CA GLU A 27 19.16 -44.57 -160.40
C GLU A 27 17.82 -45.26 -160.11
N GLU A 28 16.74 -44.92 -160.82
CA GLU A 28 15.45 -45.61 -160.75
C GLU A 28 15.47 -46.96 -161.49
N ALA A 29 16.17 -47.05 -162.63
CA ALA A 29 16.37 -48.31 -163.37
C ALA A 29 17.33 -49.29 -162.66
N ALA A 30 18.29 -48.78 -161.88
CA ALA A 30 19.18 -49.55 -161.02
C ALA A 30 18.63 -49.81 -159.61
N GLY A 31 17.45 -49.26 -159.27
CA GLY A 31 16.78 -49.46 -157.99
C GLY A 31 17.43 -48.75 -156.78
N ILE A 32 18.22 -47.70 -156.99
CA ILE A 32 19.00 -47.00 -155.95
C ILE A 32 18.51 -45.57 -155.62
N ALA A 33 17.33 -45.17 -156.11
CA ALA A 33 16.75 -43.85 -155.85
C ALA A 33 16.55 -43.57 -154.33
N GLY A 34 16.97 -42.37 -153.87
CA GLY A 34 16.71 -41.88 -152.51
C GLY A 34 17.69 -42.32 -151.40
N LEU A 35 18.83 -42.96 -151.75
CA LEU A 35 19.85 -43.38 -150.79
C LEU A 35 20.49 -42.19 -150.03
N HIS A 36 20.74 -41.07 -150.72
CA HIS A 36 21.40 -39.90 -150.14
C HIS A 36 20.56 -39.16 -149.08
N VAL A 37 19.23 -39.11 -149.24
CA VAL A 37 18.32 -38.46 -148.27
C VAL A 37 18.24 -39.29 -146.99
N ARG A 38 18.14 -40.62 -147.10
CA ARG A 38 18.19 -41.53 -145.94
C ARG A 38 19.52 -41.43 -145.18
N ARG A 39 20.63 -41.22 -145.90
CA ARG A 39 21.94 -40.99 -145.30
C ARG A 39 22.00 -39.67 -144.52
N HIS A 40 21.48 -38.58 -145.07
CA HIS A 40 21.49 -37.28 -144.38
C HIS A 40 20.58 -37.25 -143.14
N GLU A 41 19.40 -37.87 -143.20
CA GLU A 41 18.54 -38.02 -142.03
C GLU A 41 19.17 -38.93 -140.96
N ALA A 42 19.86 -40.00 -141.38
CA ALA A 42 20.64 -40.83 -140.48
C ALA A 42 21.79 -40.04 -139.83
N GLU A 43 22.52 -39.20 -140.57
CA GLU A 43 23.60 -38.34 -140.05
C GLU A 43 23.07 -37.28 -139.05
N LEU A 44 21.93 -36.65 -139.34
CA LEU A 44 21.27 -35.70 -138.41
C LEU A 44 20.81 -36.39 -137.13
N ARG A 45 20.21 -37.58 -137.23
CA ARG A 45 19.87 -38.39 -136.06
C ARG A 45 21.13 -38.81 -135.30
N LEU A 46 22.20 -39.22 -135.99
CA LEU A 46 23.47 -39.60 -135.36
C LEU A 46 24.08 -38.43 -134.60
N SER A 47 24.12 -37.24 -135.20
CA SER A 47 24.63 -36.01 -134.58
C SER A 47 23.80 -35.58 -133.36
N ALA A 48 22.47 -35.66 -133.43
CA ALA A 48 21.59 -35.42 -132.28
C ALA A 48 21.82 -36.45 -131.16
N THR A 49 22.07 -37.71 -131.52
CA THR A 49 22.37 -38.80 -130.57
C THR A 49 23.74 -38.59 -129.92
N GLU A 50 24.76 -38.17 -130.67
CA GLU A 50 26.08 -37.84 -130.14
C GLU A 50 26.06 -36.64 -129.19
N ASN A 51 25.29 -35.60 -129.50
CA ASN A 51 25.11 -34.46 -128.59
C ASN A 51 24.35 -34.85 -127.32
N ASN A 52 23.33 -35.69 -127.43
CA ASN A 52 22.65 -36.25 -126.26
C ASN A 52 23.59 -37.13 -125.42
N LEU A 53 24.47 -37.90 -126.06
CA LEU A 53 25.48 -38.71 -125.38
C LEU A 53 26.49 -37.83 -124.64
N LYS A 54 27.00 -36.76 -125.27
CA LYS A 54 27.89 -35.78 -124.62
C LYS A 54 27.23 -35.13 -123.41
N ARG A 55 25.95 -34.73 -123.52
CA ARG A 55 25.19 -34.13 -122.41
C ARG A 55 24.94 -35.13 -121.28
N ALA A 56 24.64 -36.39 -121.63
CA ALA A 56 24.49 -37.46 -120.65
C ALA A 56 25.82 -37.74 -119.92
N ASP A 57 26.96 -37.70 -120.61
CA ASP A 57 28.29 -37.87 -120.03
C ASP A 57 28.69 -36.70 -119.11
N GLU A 58 28.34 -35.48 -119.48
CA GLU A 58 28.55 -34.30 -118.63
C GLU A 58 27.67 -34.36 -117.37
N LEU A 59 26.39 -34.73 -117.51
CA LEU A 59 25.49 -34.95 -116.38
C LEU A 59 26.00 -36.08 -115.48
N ARG A 60 26.50 -37.18 -116.06
CA ARG A 60 27.13 -38.28 -115.33
C ARG A 60 28.33 -37.79 -114.52
N ARG A 61 29.24 -37.03 -115.11
CA ARG A 61 30.41 -36.47 -114.39
C ARG A 61 29.99 -35.51 -113.28
N GLN A 62 28.94 -34.73 -113.49
CA GLN A 62 28.39 -33.84 -112.46
C GLN A 62 27.77 -34.63 -111.30
N GLN A 63 27.02 -35.69 -111.60
CA GLN A 63 26.46 -36.62 -110.60
C GLN A 63 27.55 -37.40 -109.87
N GLU A 64 28.61 -37.85 -110.56
CA GLU A 64 29.78 -38.48 -109.93
C GLU A 64 30.46 -37.52 -108.93
N LYS A 65 30.61 -36.23 -109.28
CA LYS A 65 31.15 -35.22 -108.36
C LYS A 65 30.23 -34.97 -107.15
N GLN A 66 28.91 -34.93 -107.37
CA GLN A 66 27.93 -34.84 -106.27
C GLN A 66 27.96 -36.09 -105.38
N LEU A 67 28.09 -37.28 -105.96
CA LEU A 67 28.21 -38.55 -105.25
C LEU A 67 29.46 -38.57 -104.36
N VAL A 68 30.61 -38.12 -104.85
CA VAL A 68 31.85 -38.03 -104.06
C VAL A 68 31.67 -37.08 -102.87
N ASN A 69 31.02 -35.93 -103.07
CA ASN A 69 30.72 -34.99 -101.98
C ASN A 69 29.73 -35.58 -100.96
N LEU A 70 28.67 -36.24 -101.42
CA LEU A 70 27.70 -36.93 -100.56
C LEU A 70 28.35 -38.08 -99.78
N GLN A 71 29.26 -38.83 -100.39
CA GLN A 71 30.04 -39.87 -99.71
C GLN A 71 30.93 -39.28 -98.63
N LYS A 72 31.56 -38.11 -98.87
CA LYS A 72 32.34 -37.41 -97.86
C LYS A 72 31.45 -36.94 -96.70
N GLN A 73 30.30 -36.34 -97.00
CA GLN A 73 29.32 -35.91 -96.00
C GLN A 73 28.77 -37.09 -95.18
N ALA A 74 28.49 -38.24 -95.80
CA ALA A 74 28.06 -39.45 -95.11
C ALA A 74 29.15 -39.98 -94.17
N LYS A 75 30.43 -39.95 -94.58
CA LYS A 75 31.57 -40.29 -93.70
C LYS A 75 31.72 -39.33 -92.53
N GLU A 76 31.51 -38.03 -92.74
CA GLU A 76 31.56 -37.02 -91.67
C GLU A 76 30.37 -37.17 -90.70
N ALA A 77 29.16 -37.38 -91.20
CA ALA A 77 27.97 -37.61 -90.39
C ALA A 77 28.04 -38.91 -89.57
N THR A 78 28.59 -39.99 -90.14
CA THR A 78 28.83 -41.24 -89.40
C THR A 78 29.88 -41.07 -88.30
N LYS A 79 30.98 -40.36 -88.58
CA LYS A 79 31.96 -40.00 -87.53
C LYS A 79 31.33 -39.13 -86.44
N TYR A 80 30.56 -38.10 -86.80
CA TYR A 80 29.84 -37.26 -85.85
C TYR A 80 28.89 -38.06 -84.98
N LYS A 81 28.14 -39.02 -85.56
CA LYS A 81 27.23 -39.89 -84.82
C LYS A 81 27.96 -40.74 -83.78
N ILE A 82 29.07 -41.39 -84.16
CA ILE A 82 29.89 -42.20 -83.26
C ILE A 82 30.44 -41.33 -82.12
N ILE A 83 31.06 -40.20 -82.45
CA ILE A 83 31.61 -39.27 -81.44
C ILE A 83 30.50 -38.73 -80.53
N SER A 84 29.33 -38.40 -81.07
CA SER A 84 28.19 -37.92 -80.26
C SER A 84 27.63 -39.00 -79.33
N GLU A 85 27.60 -40.26 -79.78
CA GLU A 85 27.21 -41.40 -78.92
C GLU A 85 28.23 -41.62 -77.80
N GLU A 86 29.54 -41.49 -78.10
CA GLU A 86 30.60 -41.55 -77.08
C GLU A 86 30.52 -40.39 -76.08
N ILE A 87 30.32 -39.15 -76.55
CA ILE A 87 30.12 -37.97 -75.70
C ILE A 87 28.93 -38.20 -74.77
N LYS A 88 27.77 -38.60 -75.29
CA LYS A 88 26.58 -38.87 -74.48
C LYS A 88 26.83 -39.93 -73.41
N LYS A 89 27.59 -40.98 -73.75
CA LYS A 89 27.94 -42.04 -72.80
C LYS A 89 28.85 -41.51 -71.69
N ILE A 90 29.84 -40.69 -72.03
CA ILE A 90 30.74 -40.06 -71.06
C ILE A 90 29.99 -39.05 -70.19
N GLU A 91 29.16 -38.19 -70.78
CA GLU A 91 28.30 -37.23 -70.06
C GLU A 91 27.37 -37.92 -69.07
N ALA A 92 26.69 -39.00 -69.47
CA ALA A 92 25.86 -39.80 -68.58
C ALA A 92 26.66 -40.38 -67.40
N GLY A 93 27.90 -40.86 -67.66
CA GLY A 93 28.82 -41.31 -66.63
C GLY A 93 29.23 -40.19 -65.67
N LEU A 94 29.50 -38.99 -66.20
CA LEU A 94 29.88 -37.82 -65.43
C LEU A 94 28.72 -37.32 -64.55
N TYR A 95 27.49 -37.30 -65.08
CA TYR A 95 26.29 -37.00 -64.30
C TYR A 95 26.01 -38.04 -63.23
N TYR A 96 26.21 -39.34 -63.51
CA TYR A 96 26.06 -40.39 -62.51
C TYR A 96 27.07 -40.26 -61.37
N LEU A 97 28.35 -39.97 -61.68
CA LEU A 97 29.36 -39.68 -60.67
C LEU A 97 28.98 -38.46 -59.84
N ARG A 98 28.52 -37.38 -60.49
CA ARG A 98 28.07 -36.17 -59.80
C ARG A 98 26.87 -36.43 -58.87
N LEU A 99 25.92 -37.26 -59.31
CA LEU A 99 24.78 -37.67 -58.49
C LEU A 99 25.26 -38.45 -57.26
N LYS A 100 26.21 -39.37 -57.44
CA LYS A 100 26.78 -40.16 -56.35
C LYS A 100 27.53 -39.29 -55.33
N ASP A 101 28.26 -38.27 -55.78
CA ASP A 101 28.93 -37.31 -54.91
C ASP A 101 27.90 -36.50 -54.10
N ILE A 102 26.84 -36.02 -54.74
CA ILE A 102 25.74 -35.30 -54.08
C ILE A 102 25.04 -36.21 -53.06
N ASP A 103 24.75 -37.47 -53.39
CA ASP A 103 24.13 -38.43 -52.47
C ASP A 103 25.01 -38.67 -51.24
N ASN A 104 26.33 -38.75 -51.40
CA ASN A 104 27.26 -38.88 -50.28
C ASN A 104 27.29 -37.60 -49.42
N GLU A 105 27.27 -36.43 -50.05
CA GLU A 105 27.23 -35.15 -49.35
C GLU A 105 25.93 -34.98 -48.55
N ILE A 106 24.79 -35.36 -49.13
CA ILE A 106 23.49 -35.39 -48.44
C ILE A 106 23.51 -36.34 -47.25
N LYS A 107 24.07 -37.55 -47.41
CA LYS A 107 24.17 -38.51 -46.29
C LYS A 107 25.02 -37.96 -45.15
N LEU A 108 26.19 -37.41 -45.45
CA LEU A 108 27.07 -36.82 -44.45
C LEU A 108 26.38 -35.65 -43.73
N GLN A 109 25.71 -34.77 -44.47
CA GLN A 109 24.95 -33.66 -43.87
C GLN A 109 23.78 -34.14 -43.00
N ASN A 110 23.09 -35.21 -43.40
CA ASN A 110 22.02 -35.80 -42.58
C ASN A 110 22.57 -36.44 -41.31
N GLU A 111 23.73 -37.09 -41.35
CA GLU A 111 24.39 -37.63 -40.14
C GLU A 111 24.76 -36.50 -39.18
N ILE A 112 25.42 -35.44 -39.68
CA ILE A 112 25.78 -34.25 -38.89
C ILE A 112 24.53 -33.56 -38.29
N ASN A 113 23.48 -33.38 -39.09
CA ASN A 113 22.21 -32.83 -38.61
C ASN A 113 21.58 -33.71 -37.52
N SER A 114 21.63 -35.04 -37.66
CA SER A 114 21.05 -35.95 -36.66
C SER A 114 21.82 -35.92 -35.33
N GLU A 115 23.16 -35.82 -35.37
CA GLU A 115 23.98 -35.67 -34.17
C GLU A 115 23.72 -34.33 -33.48
N THR A 116 23.72 -33.23 -34.24
CA THR A 116 23.43 -31.90 -33.69
C THR A 116 21.99 -31.78 -33.15
N GLU A 117 20.99 -32.36 -33.81
CA GLU A 117 19.62 -32.43 -33.29
C GLU A 117 19.56 -33.20 -31.96
N SER A 118 20.33 -34.27 -31.82
CA SER A 118 20.43 -35.03 -30.57
C SER A 118 21.09 -34.21 -29.45
N GLU A 119 22.15 -33.47 -29.74
CA GLU A 119 22.82 -32.57 -28.77
C GLU A 119 21.88 -31.44 -28.32
N VAL A 120 21.23 -30.77 -29.26
CA VAL A 120 20.24 -29.71 -28.99
C VAL A 120 19.06 -30.26 -28.19
N SER A 121 18.57 -31.47 -28.50
CA SER A 121 17.55 -32.13 -27.68
C SER A 121 18.04 -32.41 -26.26
N GLY A 122 19.32 -32.75 -26.08
CA GLY A 122 19.94 -32.96 -24.78
C GLY A 122 19.95 -31.69 -23.93
N PHE A 123 20.41 -30.57 -24.51
CA PHE A 123 20.41 -29.27 -23.84
C PHE A 123 18.99 -28.77 -23.53
N ASN A 124 18.04 -28.91 -24.47
CA ASN A 124 16.64 -28.55 -24.22
C ASN A 124 16.03 -29.33 -23.04
N ASN A 125 16.37 -30.61 -22.90
CA ASN A 125 15.93 -31.39 -21.75
C ASN A 125 16.53 -30.87 -20.43
N GLN A 126 17.80 -30.47 -20.42
CA GLN A 126 18.44 -29.87 -19.25
C GLN A 126 17.84 -28.51 -18.89
N ILE A 127 17.59 -27.64 -19.89
CA ILE A 127 16.91 -26.35 -19.72
C ILE A 127 15.53 -26.55 -19.08
N ASN A 128 14.72 -27.45 -19.62
CA ASN A 128 13.40 -27.76 -19.08
C ASN A 128 13.46 -28.28 -17.62
N GLN A 129 14.47 -29.10 -17.30
CA GLN A 129 14.69 -29.57 -15.93
C GLN A 129 15.02 -28.43 -14.97
N PHE A 130 15.95 -27.54 -15.33
CA PHE A 130 16.31 -26.38 -14.51
C PHE A 130 15.15 -25.42 -14.34
N GLU A 131 14.39 -25.11 -15.41
CA GLU A 131 13.19 -24.27 -15.33
C GLU A 131 12.15 -24.86 -14.38
N SER A 132 11.91 -26.18 -14.45
CA SER A 132 10.99 -26.88 -13.54
C SER A 132 11.47 -26.83 -12.08
N LEU A 133 12.77 -26.96 -11.82
CA LEU A 133 13.34 -26.89 -10.47
C LEU A 133 13.23 -25.47 -9.91
N ILE A 134 13.59 -24.45 -10.71
CA ILE A 134 13.45 -23.04 -10.33
C ILE A 134 11.99 -22.72 -10.01
N LYS A 135 11.05 -23.18 -10.84
CA LYS A 135 9.62 -22.97 -10.60
C LYS A 135 9.17 -23.58 -9.27
N ASN A 136 9.52 -24.83 -8.99
CA ASN A 136 9.16 -25.52 -7.75
C ASN A 136 9.75 -24.82 -6.51
N GLU A 137 11.02 -24.43 -6.54
CA GLU A 137 11.62 -23.68 -5.43
C GLU A 137 10.99 -22.27 -5.26
N THR A 138 10.62 -21.61 -6.36
CA THR A 138 9.91 -20.32 -6.32
C THR A 138 8.51 -20.46 -5.71
N GLU A 139 7.78 -21.53 -6.02
CA GLU A 139 6.48 -21.84 -5.42
C GLU A 139 6.58 -22.11 -3.92
N LYS A 140 7.68 -22.69 -3.44
CA LYS A 140 7.93 -22.89 -2.00
C LYS A 140 8.24 -21.59 -1.25
N VAL A 141 8.99 -20.67 -1.86
CA VAL A 141 9.42 -19.42 -1.19
C VAL A 141 8.30 -18.37 -1.11
N SER A 142 7.39 -18.33 -2.09
CA SER A 142 6.28 -17.36 -2.13
C SER A 142 5.42 -17.33 -0.85
N PRO A 143 4.86 -18.47 -0.37
CA PRO A 143 4.04 -18.46 0.84
C PRO A 143 4.83 -18.08 2.10
N LEU A 144 6.13 -18.42 2.16
CA LEU A 144 7.00 -18.01 3.26
C LEU A 144 7.21 -16.50 3.29
N ARG A 145 7.39 -15.86 2.11
CA ARG A 145 7.49 -14.39 2.01
C ARG A 145 6.20 -13.71 2.43
N GLU A 146 5.05 -14.21 1.99
CA GLU A 146 3.74 -13.68 2.39
C GLU A 146 3.55 -13.79 3.91
N LYS A 147 3.83 -14.95 4.50
CA LYS A 147 3.77 -15.15 5.96
C LYS A 147 4.74 -14.23 6.70
N ASN A 148 5.92 -13.96 6.13
CA ASN A 148 6.89 -13.06 6.76
C ASN A 148 6.42 -11.59 6.75
N ILE A 149 5.78 -11.15 5.66
CA ILE A 149 5.13 -9.84 5.57
C ILE A 149 3.99 -9.73 6.59
N GLU A 150 3.17 -10.78 6.72
CA GLU A 150 2.11 -10.84 7.73
C GLU A 150 2.70 -10.74 9.14
N ASN A 151 3.75 -11.50 9.46
CA ASN A 151 4.44 -11.44 10.75
C ASN A 151 5.03 -10.06 11.04
N LEU A 152 5.63 -9.39 10.06
CA LEU A 152 6.08 -8.00 10.18
C LEU A 152 4.93 -7.04 10.53
N SER A 153 3.81 -7.15 9.83
CA SER A 153 2.63 -6.32 10.11
C SER A 153 2.06 -6.58 11.51
N ARG A 154 2.06 -7.86 11.94
CA ARG A 154 1.64 -8.28 13.27
C ARG A 154 2.57 -7.73 14.35
N LEU A 155 3.88 -7.80 14.15
CA LEU A 155 4.89 -7.24 15.05
C LEU A 155 4.71 -5.73 15.21
N GLN A 156 4.51 -5.01 14.10
CA GLN A 156 4.28 -3.57 14.14
C GLN A 156 3.02 -3.21 14.93
N ARG A 157 1.92 -3.95 14.72
CA ARG A 157 0.67 -3.77 15.46
C ARG A 157 0.85 -4.03 16.96
N LEU A 158 1.53 -5.13 17.33
CA LEU A 158 1.78 -5.49 18.73
C LEU A 158 2.69 -4.47 19.42
N ASN A 159 3.71 -3.94 18.73
CA ASN A 159 4.56 -2.87 19.26
C ASN A 159 3.78 -1.58 19.52
N LEU A 160 2.90 -1.17 18.61
CA LEU A 160 2.03 -0.01 18.82
C LEU A 160 1.06 -0.21 19.99
N GLU A 161 0.52 -1.43 20.15
CA GLU A 161 -0.35 -1.78 21.27
C GLU A 161 0.41 -1.74 22.61
N LEU A 162 1.65 -2.22 22.63
CA LEU A 162 2.55 -2.17 23.78
C LEU A 162 2.86 -0.71 24.18
N GLN A 163 3.20 0.13 23.20
CA GLN A 163 3.47 1.55 23.44
C GLN A 163 2.24 2.26 23.99
N ASN A 164 1.06 1.99 23.43
CA ASN A 164 -0.19 2.58 23.91
C ASN A 164 -0.50 2.15 25.36
N LEU A 165 -0.28 0.88 25.69
CA LEU A 165 -0.42 0.39 27.07
C LEU A 165 0.57 1.04 28.03
N ASP A 166 1.79 1.32 27.59
CA ASP A 166 2.79 2.01 28.41
C ASP A 166 2.38 3.47 28.67
N GLU A 167 1.93 4.18 27.64
CA GLU A 167 1.37 5.54 27.80
C GLU A 167 0.12 5.56 28.70
N GLN A 168 -0.75 4.56 28.59
CA GLN A 168 -1.92 4.41 29.47
C GLN A 168 -1.52 4.12 30.93
N ASN A 169 -0.52 3.28 31.16
CA ASN A 169 0.00 3.01 32.49
C ASN A 169 0.56 4.29 33.13
N GLU A 170 1.38 5.07 32.41
CA GLU A 170 1.93 6.33 32.92
C GLU A 170 0.82 7.34 33.28
N ARG A 171 -0.19 7.48 32.41
CA ARG A 171 -1.35 8.34 32.69
C ARG A 171 -2.13 7.87 33.92
N THR A 172 -2.39 6.57 34.02
CA THR A 172 -3.10 5.98 35.17
C THR A 172 -2.30 6.19 36.47
N GLN A 173 -0.98 6.02 36.42
CA GLN A 173 -0.10 6.21 37.58
C GLN A 173 -0.08 7.66 38.05
N THR A 174 0.04 8.61 37.11
CA THR A 174 -0.02 10.05 37.44
C THR A 174 -1.39 10.45 38.01
N GLU A 175 -2.48 9.89 37.49
CA GLU A 175 -3.82 10.11 38.03
C GLU A 175 -3.98 9.54 39.45
N ILE A 176 -3.48 8.32 39.69
CA ILE A 176 -3.43 7.70 41.04
C ILE A 176 -2.67 8.60 42.01
N GLU A 177 -1.49 9.11 41.63
CA GLU A 177 -0.69 9.99 42.48
C GLU A 177 -1.41 11.31 42.79
N ASN A 178 -2.08 11.90 41.81
CA ASN A 178 -2.85 13.13 41.99
C ASN A 178 -4.05 12.92 42.92
N ILE A 179 -4.76 11.79 42.80
CA ILE A 179 -5.86 11.43 43.69
C ILE A 179 -5.33 11.19 45.12
N LYS A 180 -4.19 10.50 45.28
CA LYS A 180 -3.55 10.29 46.60
C LYS A 180 -3.19 11.61 47.26
N LYS A 181 -2.58 12.55 46.51
CA LYS A 181 -2.29 13.90 47.01
C LYS A 181 -3.58 14.63 47.45
N SER A 182 -4.63 14.55 46.63
CA SER A 182 -5.93 15.17 46.94
C SER A 182 -6.60 14.57 48.18
N LEU A 183 -6.48 13.26 48.38
CA LEU A 183 -6.97 12.58 49.57
C LEU A 183 -6.22 13.01 50.83
N ASN A 184 -4.90 13.15 50.76
CA ASN A 184 -4.10 13.66 51.88
C ASN A 184 -4.50 15.10 52.24
N THR A 185 -4.68 15.98 51.25
CA THR A 185 -5.13 17.36 51.54
C THR A 185 -6.52 17.40 52.19
N ILE A 186 -7.45 16.54 51.75
CA ILE A 186 -8.79 16.44 52.34
C ILE A 186 -8.71 15.91 53.78
N GLU A 187 -7.78 15.01 54.06
CA GLU A 187 -7.57 14.49 55.41
C GLU A 187 -7.01 15.57 56.36
N GLU A 188 -6.00 16.32 55.91
CA GLU A 188 -5.48 17.48 56.66
C GLU A 188 -6.57 18.53 56.93
N ASP A 189 -7.38 18.87 55.92
CA ASP A 189 -8.47 19.83 56.06
C ASP A 189 -9.57 19.29 56.98
N SER A 190 -9.90 17.99 56.89
CA SER A 190 -10.86 17.36 57.81
C SER A 190 -10.38 17.42 59.26
N ASP A 191 -9.09 17.23 59.52
CA ASP A 191 -8.54 17.29 60.87
C ASP A 191 -8.50 18.72 61.41
N ARG A 192 -8.22 19.71 60.56
CA ARG A 192 -8.36 21.14 60.91
C ARG A 192 -9.79 21.48 61.32
N GLU A 193 -10.78 21.09 60.51
CA GLU A 193 -12.19 21.35 60.82
C GLU A 193 -12.64 20.64 62.11
N LYS A 194 -12.16 19.41 62.37
CA LYS A 194 -12.43 18.72 63.66
C LYS A 194 -11.85 19.51 64.83
N SER A 195 -10.65 20.08 64.70
CA SER A 195 -10.05 20.92 65.73
C SER A 195 -10.91 22.16 65.99
N ILE A 196 -11.38 22.83 64.93
CA ILE A 196 -12.27 24.00 65.04
C ILE A 196 -13.57 23.64 65.77
N ILE A 197 -14.17 22.48 65.44
CA ILE A 197 -15.38 21.98 66.12
C ILE A 197 -15.12 21.77 67.61
N ILE A 198 -14.00 21.14 67.98
CA ILE A 198 -13.63 20.90 69.38
C ILE A 198 -13.48 22.24 70.12
N ASP A 199 -12.76 23.20 69.53
CA ASP A 199 -12.52 24.51 70.13
C ASP A 199 -13.81 25.33 70.25
N ALA A 200 -14.66 25.33 69.22
CA ALA A 200 -15.94 26.02 69.22
C ALA A 200 -16.89 25.43 70.27
N THR A 201 -16.95 24.09 70.36
CA THR A 201 -17.79 23.39 71.35
C THR A 201 -17.32 23.69 72.78
N SER A 202 -16.01 23.68 73.02
CA SER A 202 -15.41 24.01 74.31
C SER A 202 -15.69 25.45 74.73
N ASN A 203 -15.50 26.41 73.81
CA ASN A 203 -15.77 27.82 74.07
C ASN A 203 -17.27 28.11 74.26
N GLU A 204 -18.14 27.51 73.46
CA GLU A 204 -19.59 27.65 73.61
C GLU A 204 -20.03 27.13 75.00
N LYS A 205 -19.49 26.00 75.44
CA LYS A 205 -19.78 25.44 76.78
C LYS A 205 -19.30 26.37 77.89
N ARG A 206 -18.05 26.83 77.82
CA ARG A 206 -17.47 27.77 78.79
C ARG A 206 -18.28 29.07 78.90
N LEU A 207 -18.69 29.63 77.77
CA LEU A 207 -19.50 30.84 77.73
C LEU A 207 -20.91 30.63 78.29
N LYS A 208 -21.53 29.45 78.05
CA LYS A 208 -22.81 29.10 78.67
C LYS A 208 -22.69 28.98 80.19
N GLU A 209 -21.61 28.40 80.69
CA GLU A 209 -21.33 28.31 82.13
C GLU A 209 -21.14 29.71 82.74
N GLU A 210 -20.30 30.57 82.14
CA GLU A 210 -20.11 31.97 82.57
C GLU A 210 -21.45 32.75 82.55
N LYS A 211 -22.26 32.57 81.49
CA LYS A 211 -23.59 33.19 81.40
C LYS A 211 -24.50 32.74 82.55
N ASN A 212 -24.54 31.45 82.83
CA ASN A 212 -25.38 30.89 83.89
C ASN A 212 -24.94 31.39 85.28
N GLU A 213 -23.63 31.45 85.54
CA GLU A 213 -23.08 32.02 86.77
C GLU A 213 -23.47 33.50 86.92
N LEU A 214 -23.36 34.30 85.85
CA LEU A 214 -23.78 35.71 85.87
C LEU A 214 -25.27 35.88 86.11
N ILE A 215 -26.12 35.02 85.55
CA ILE A 215 -27.57 35.02 85.79
C ILE A 215 -27.87 34.64 87.24
N GLU A 216 -27.19 33.64 87.80
CA GLU A 216 -27.36 33.22 89.19
C GLU A 216 -26.94 34.34 90.16
N ILE A 217 -25.81 34.99 89.88
CA ILE A 217 -25.36 36.19 90.61
C ILE A 217 -26.42 37.28 90.51
N ASP A 218 -26.90 37.62 89.31
CA ASP A 218 -27.91 38.67 89.14
C ASP A 218 -29.21 38.34 89.90
N SER A 219 -29.64 37.07 89.90
CA SER A 219 -30.79 36.61 90.68
C SER A 219 -30.58 36.73 92.19
N LYS A 220 -29.39 36.41 92.70
CA LYS A 220 -29.05 36.58 94.14
C LYS A 220 -29.05 38.04 94.55
N TYR A 221 -28.57 38.92 93.68
CA TYR A 221 -28.54 40.36 93.94
C TYR A 221 -29.89 41.04 93.72
N TYR A 222 -30.86 40.41 93.05
CA TYR A 222 -32.19 40.98 92.81
C TYR A 222 -32.91 41.37 94.11
N ASP A 223 -32.94 40.46 95.10
CA ASP A 223 -33.56 40.75 96.39
C ASP A 223 -32.80 41.84 97.17
N THR A 224 -31.48 41.90 97.01
CA THR A 224 -30.67 42.96 97.63
C THR A 224 -30.85 44.32 96.95
N GLU A 225 -31.03 44.35 95.63
CA GLU A 225 -31.34 45.56 94.87
C GLU A 225 -32.74 46.07 95.23
N LYS A 226 -33.71 45.16 95.40
CA LYS A 226 -35.07 45.49 95.86
C LYS A 226 -35.05 46.11 97.26
N LYS A 227 -34.40 45.47 98.24
CA LYS A 227 -34.25 46.01 99.60
C LYS A 227 -33.51 47.35 99.60
N SER A 228 -32.44 47.49 98.82
CA SER A 228 -31.72 48.75 98.69
C SER A 228 -32.58 49.87 98.08
N ASN A 229 -33.46 49.56 97.12
CA ASN A 229 -34.43 50.52 96.59
C ASN A 229 -35.48 50.91 97.64
N GLU A 230 -35.98 49.94 98.42
CA GLU A 230 -36.92 50.19 99.52
C GLU A 230 -36.28 51.05 100.63
N ASP A 231 -35.03 50.77 101.01
CA ASP A 231 -34.26 51.56 101.99
C ASP A 231 -33.99 52.98 101.49
N LEU A 232 -33.64 53.13 100.20
CA LEU A 232 -33.48 54.44 99.57
C LEU A 232 -34.79 55.22 99.55
N ASP A 233 -35.92 54.58 99.22
CA ASP A 233 -37.21 55.25 99.20
C ASP A 233 -37.69 55.58 100.62
N ALA A 234 -37.42 54.72 101.60
CA ALA A 234 -37.71 54.98 103.01
C ALA A 234 -36.92 56.18 103.55
N THR A 235 -35.62 56.26 103.27
CA THR A 235 -34.79 57.41 103.66
C THR A 235 -35.19 58.69 102.92
N LYS A 236 -35.54 58.60 101.63
CA LYS A 236 -36.08 59.70 100.83
C LYS A 236 -37.42 60.21 101.37
N ASN A 237 -38.34 59.32 101.71
CA ASN A 237 -39.64 59.67 102.28
C ASN A 237 -39.50 60.27 103.68
N ARG A 238 -38.59 59.73 104.51
CA ARG A 238 -38.26 60.31 105.82
C ARG A 238 -37.68 61.71 105.68
N LEU A 239 -36.76 61.93 104.74
CA LEU A 239 -36.24 63.26 104.44
C LEU A 239 -37.35 64.22 103.99
N LYS A 240 -38.27 63.76 103.13
CA LYS A 240 -39.40 64.56 102.66
C LYS A 240 -40.34 64.97 103.79
N ILE A 241 -40.68 64.05 104.70
CA ILE A 241 -41.51 64.32 105.87
C ILE A 241 -40.85 65.35 106.79
N GLU A 242 -39.55 65.22 107.07
CA GLU A 242 -38.85 66.20 107.92
C GLU A 242 -38.72 67.57 107.22
N ILE A 243 -38.50 67.61 105.91
CA ILE A 243 -38.56 68.86 105.13
C ILE A 243 -39.95 69.51 105.23
N ASP A 244 -41.03 68.73 105.13
CA ASP A 244 -42.39 69.24 105.22
C ASP A 244 -42.73 69.73 106.64
N LYS A 245 -42.23 69.07 107.70
CA LYS A 245 -42.30 69.57 109.09
C LYS A 245 -41.55 70.89 109.28
N VAL A 246 -40.37 71.04 108.68
CA VAL A 246 -39.63 72.31 108.68
C VAL A 246 -40.46 73.41 108.01
N LYS A 247 -41.09 73.13 106.86
CA LYS A 247 -41.98 74.10 106.19
C LYS A 247 -43.17 74.49 107.06
N GLU A 248 -43.80 73.53 107.75
CA GLU A 248 -44.92 73.79 108.66
C GLU A 248 -44.50 74.66 109.86
N LEU A 249 -43.35 74.37 110.48
CA LEU A 249 -42.85 75.15 111.62
C LEU A 249 -42.41 76.56 111.23
N ILE A 250 -41.84 76.73 110.03
CA ILE A 250 -41.52 78.05 109.46
C ILE A 250 -42.81 78.84 109.21
N ASN A 251 -43.85 78.22 108.64
CA ASN A 251 -45.15 78.87 108.45
C ASN A 251 -45.84 79.23 109.79
N ALA A 252 -45.55 78.49 110.85
CA ALA A 252 -46.03 78.75 112.22
C ALA A 252 -45.15 79.72 113.03
N GLN A 253 -44.12 80.35 112.43
CA GLN A 253 -43.17 81.28 113.07
C GLN A 253 -42.36 80.68 114.26
N LYS A 254 -42.22 79.35 114.33
CA LYS A 254 -41.46 78.64 115.38
C LYS A 254 -40.02 78.38 114.94
N ASN A 255 -39.22 79.43 114.87
CA ASN A 255 -37.89 79.36 114.26
C ASN A 255 -36.88 78.49 115.03
N ASP A 256 -36.91 78.49 116.37
CA ASP A 256 -35.96 77.68 117.17
C ASP A 256 -36.24 76.17 117.04
N GLU A 257 -37.51 75.76 117.05
CA GLU A 257 -37.93 74.37 116.78
C GLU A 257 -37.56 73.97 115.34
N ALA A 258 -37.71 74.87 114.36
CA ALA A 258 -37.34 74.63 112.97
C ALA A 258 -35.83 74.40 112.77
N ILE A 259 -34.96 75.11 113.51
CA ILE A 259 -33.49 74.92 113.46
C ILE A 259 -33.11 73.52 113.96
N THR A 260 -33.74 73.02 115.03
CA THR A 260 -33.46 71.67 115.54
C THR A 260 -33.88 70.57 114.56
N ILE A 261 -35.01 70.73 113.85
CA ILE A 261 -35.41 69.80 112.80
C ILE A 261 -34.49 69.91 111.57
N LEU A 262 -33.99 71.12 111.26
CA LEU A 262 -33.01 71.32 110.19
C LEU A 262 -31.70 70.57 110.43
N ASP A 263 -31.20 70.53 111.68
CA ASP A 263 -30.02 69.72 112.02
C ASP A 263 -30.31 68.20 111.93
N ASN A 264 -31.52 67.76 112.28
CA ASN A 264 -31.97 66.39 112.02
C ASN A 264 -32.04 66.07 110.51
N CYS A 265 -32.45 67.03 109.68
CA CYS A 265 -32.41 66.89 108.22
C CYS A 265 -30.99 66.67 107.70
N LYS A 266 -29.95 67.31 108.27
CA LYS A 266 -28.54 67.07 107.87
C LYS A 266 -28.13 65.61 108.09
N ILE A 267 -28.47 65.04 109.25
CA ILE A 267 -28.18 63.63 109.56
C ILE A 267 -28.93 62.69 108.59
N ILE A 268 -30.18 63.01 108.24
CA ILE A 268 -30.95 62.23 107.27
C ILE A 268 -30.41 62.38 105.83
N ILE A 269 -29.88 63.55 105.47
CA ILE A 269 -29.22 63.77 104.17
C ILE A 269 -27.96 62.91 104.05
N GLU A 270 -27.15 62.79 105.09
CA GLU A 270 -25.98 61.89 105.10
C GLU A 270 -26.42 60.42 104.95
N ALA A 271 -27.44 59.99 105.71
CA ALA A 271 -28.00 58.64 105.58
C ALA A 271 -28.61 58.35 104.19
N TYR A 272 -29.23 59.36 103.58
CA TYR A 272 -29.74 59.28 102.21
C TYR A 272 -28.60 59.21 101.19
N ALA A 273 -27.54 60.01 101.35
CA ALA A 273 -26.38 59.97 100.47
C ALA A 273 -25.67 58.60 100.50
N ASP A 274 -25.54 57.99 101.68
CA ASP A 274 -25.00 56.65 101.84
C ASP A 274 -25.88 55.58 101.19
N SER A 275 -27.20 55.67 101.40
CA SER A 275 -28.18 54.76 100.80
C SER A 275 -28.21 54.90 99.27
N TYR A 276 -28.11 56.14 98.76
CA TYR A 276 -28.06 56.46 97.34
C TYR A 276 -26.77 55.93 96.69
N SER A 277 -25.62 56.13 97.33
CA SER A 277 -24.33 55.61 96.86
C SER A 277 -24.34 54.07 96.77
N LYS A 278 -24.84 53.40 97.81
CA LYS A 278 -24.99 51.93 97.81
C LYS A 278 -25.93 51.45 96.70
N ASN A 279 -27.10 52.07 96.56
CA ASN A 279 -28.07 51.73 95.52
C ASN A 279 -27.49 51.94 94.11
N GLN A 280 -26.83 53.08 93.89
CA GLN A 280 -26.24 53.42 92.60
C GLN A 280 -25.13 52.43 92.21
N ASN A 281 -24.31 51.98 93.17
CA ASN A 281 -23.28 50.96 92.93
C ASN A 281 -23.89 49.61 92.54
N ILE A 282 -24.89 49.13 93.29
CA ILE A 282 -25.58 47.87 92.99
C ILE A 282 -26.23 47.92 91.60
N LYS A 283 -26.87 49.05 91.28
CA LYS A 283 -27.51 49.27 89.97
C LYS A 283 -26.50 49.33 88.83
N ASN A 284 -25.36 49.99 89.03
CA ASN A 284 -24.28 50.03 88.04
C ASN A 284 -23.68 48.63 87.79
N GLU A 285 -23.51 47.81 88.83
CA GLU A 285 -23.06 46.43 88.69
C GLU A 285 -24.09 45.56 87.95
N SER A 286 -25.38 45.71 88.27
CA SER A 286 -26.49 45.05 87.56
C SER A 286 -26.49 45.39 86.06
N ILE A 287 -26.29 46.66 85.70
CA ILE A 287 -26.18 47.10 84.30
C ILE A 287 -24.97 46.44 83.61
N LYS A 288 -23.79 46.43 84.27
CA LYS A 288 -22.58 45.79 83.72
C LYS A 288 -22.77 44.29 83.51
N ARG A 289 -23.41 43.58 84.45
CA ARG A 289 -23.73 42.15 84.31
C ARG A 289 -24.65 41.90 83.13
N LYS A 290 -25.73 42.69 82.98
CA LYS A 290 -26.65 42.59 81.84
C LYS A 290 -25.97 42.86 80.49
N GLN A 291 -25.09 43.87 80.44
CA GLN A 291 -24.28 44.12 79.24
C GLN A 291 -23.37 42.94 78.91
N ARG A 292 -22.65 42.39 79.91
CA ARG A 292 -21.79 41.21 79.70
C ARG A 292 -22.58 39.98 79.26
N ILE A 293 -23.76 39.73 79.84
CA ILE A 293 -24.66 38.64 79.42
C ILE A 293 -25.04 38.80 77.94
N SER A 294 -25.41 40.01 77.51
CA SER A 294 -25.73 40.27 76.11
C SER A 294 -24.53 40.08 75.18
N THR A 295 -23.32 40.49 75.59
CA THR A 295 -22.09 40.21 74.83
C THR A 295 -21.82 38.71 74.73
N ILE A 296 -21.94 37.97 75.83
CA ILE A 296 -21.76 36.52 75.84
C ILE A 296 -22.79 35.83 74.93
N GLU A 297 -24.03 36.31 74.87
CA GLU A 297 -25.04 35.78 73.95
C GLU A 297 -24.60 35.92 72.49
N THR A 298 -24.09 37.09 72.10
CA THR A 298 -23.57 37.30 70.74
C THR A 298 -22.33 36.45 70.45
N GLU A 299 -21.44 36.28 71.44
CA GLU A 299 -20.27 35.40 71.31
C GLU A 299 -20.71 33.94 71.14
N ILE A 300 -21.65 33.43 71.96
CA ILE A 300 -22.22 32.08 71.84
C ILE A 300 -22.82 31.87 70.44
N GLU A 301 -23.57 32.83 69.92
CA GLU A 301 -24.18 32.73 68.60
C GLU A 301 -23.12 32.70 67.49
N SER A 302 -22.03 33.47 67.62
CA SER A 302 -20.89 33.39 66.70
C SER A 302 -20.20 32.02 66.71
N TRP A 303 -19.98 31.44 67.89
CA TRP A 303 -19.39 30.10 68.03
C TRP A 303 -20.30 29.00 67.51
N ARG A 304 -21.62 29.12 67.70
CA ARG A 304 -22.61 28.21 67.11
C ARG A 304 -22.60 28.26 65.58
N ASN A 305 -22.55 29.46 65.02
CA ASN A 305 -22.49 29.61 63.56
C ASN A 305 -21.19 29.00 63.00
N LEU A 306 -20.06 29.19 63.68
CA LEU A 306 -18.80 28.55 63.32
C LEU A 306 -18.91 27.02 63.38
N LEU A 307 -19.47 26.48 64.47
CA LEU A 307 -19.70 25.04 64.66
C LEU A 307 -20.52 24.44 63.51
N ILE A 308 -21.67 25.04 63.20
CA ILE A 308 -22.57 24.56 62.12
C ILE A 308 -21.86 24.57 60.76
N ASN A 309 -21.06 25.60 60.49
CA ASN A 309 -20.33 25.71 59.22
C ASN A 309 -19.22 24.65 59.13
N SER A 310 -18.45 24.45 60.19
CA SER A 310 -17.40 23.42 60.24
C SER A 310 -17.97 22.00 60.17
N GLU A 311 -19.11 21.74 60.83
CA GLU A 311 -19.80 20.45 60.72
C GLU A 311 -20.24 20.15 59.27
N LYS A 312 -20.82 21.15 58.59
CA LYS A 312 -21.16 21.02 57.16
C LYS A 312 -19.93 20.76 56.31
N MET A 313 -18.85 21.51 56.52
CA MET A 313 -17.59 21.32 55.79
C MET A 313 -17.04 19.91 55.97
N ILE A 314 -17.06 19.36 57.19
CA ILE A 314 -16.66 17.96 57.43
C ILE A 314 -17.52 16.98 56.63
N THR A 315 -18.84 17.17 56.60
CA THR A 315 -19.71 16.26 55.84
C THR A 315 -19.36 16.29 54.34
N GLU A 316 -19.15 17.47 53.76
CA GLU A 316 -18.75 17.62 52.35
C GLU A 316 -17.36 17.01 52.07
N LEU A 317 -16.38 17.25 52.94
CA LEU A 317 -15.05 16.68 52.84
C LEU A 317 -15.09 15.14 52.95
N THR A 318 -15.94 14.60 53.81
CA THR A 318 -16.12 13.15 54.00
C THR A 318 -16.73 12.51 52.75
N ASP A 319 -17.76 13.12 52.17
CA ASP A 319 -18.37 12.64 50.95
C ASP A 319 -17.40 12.70 49.77
N ARG A 320 -16.64 13.80 49.65
CA ARG A 320 -15.60 13.94 48.62
C ARG A 320 -14.47 12.90 48.80
N LYS A 321 -14.02 12.66 50.04
CA LYS A 321 -13.05 11.60 50.38
C LYS A 321 -13.56 10.23 49.92
N LYS A 322 -14.82 9.92 50.16
CA LYS A 322 -15.44 8.65 49.77
C LYS A 322 -15.47 8.47 48.25
N VAL A 323 -15.85 9.49 47.49
CA VAL A 323 -15.86 9.45 46.02
C VAL A 323 -14.46 9.22 45.48
N LEU A 324 -13.48 10.01 45.93
CA LEU A 324 -12.09 9.89 45.49
C LEU A 324 -11.47 8.54 45.89
N SER A 325 -11.79 8.02 47.08
CA SER A 325 -11.31 6.70 47.53
C SER A 325 -11.87 5.56 46.66
N ASN A 326 -13.13 5.67 46.22
CA ASN A 326 -13.72 4.70 45.31
C ASN A 326 -13.07 4.76 43.92
N GLN A 327 -12.81 5.96 43.39
CA GLN A 327 -12.09 6.14 42.13
C GLN A 327 -10.66 5.57 42.22
N LEU A 328 -9.96 5.85 43.31
CA LEU A 328 -8.63 5.32 43.57
C LEU A 328 -8.61 3.78 43.56
N ASN A 329 -9.53 3.14 44.28
CA ASN A 329 -9.64 1.68 44.32
C ASN A 329 -9.92 1.04 42.95
N GLN A 330 -10.60 1.75 42.04
CA GLN A 330 -10.81 1.28 40.68
C GLN A 330 -9.55 1.44 39.83
N LEU A 331 -8.88 2.58 39.93
CA LEU A 331 -7.65 2.87 39.19
C LEU A 331 -6.48 1.99 39.64
N GLU A 332 -6.34 1.69 40.93
CA GLU A 332 -5.26 0.83 41.44
C GLU A 332 -5.30 -0.62 40.91
N LYS A 333 -6.46 -1.08 40.40
CA LYS A 333 -6.58 -2.39 39.75
C LYS A 333 -6.17 -2.38 38.27
N GLN A 334 -6.15 -1.22 37.62
CA GLN A 334 -5.82 -1.10 36.20
C GLN A 334 -4.38 -1.50 35.87
N PRO A 335 -3.34 -1.09 36.63
CA PRO A 335 -1.96 -1.48 36.36
C PRO A 335 -1.74 -2.99 36.32
N GLN A 336 -2.42 -3.75 37.20
CA GLN A 336 -2.30 -5.20 37.22
C GLN A 336 -2.87 -5.83 35.93
N ILE A 337 -4.06 -5.39 35.51
CA ILE A 337 -4.70 -5.85 34.27
C ILE A 337 -3.84 -5.46 33.05
N GLN A 338 -3.30 -4.24 33.05
CA GLN A 338 -2.43 -3.75 31.98
C GLN A 338 -1.11 -4.54 31.93
N ALA A 339 -0.52 -4.91 33.08
CA ALA A 339 0.67 -5.74 33.16
C ALA A 339 0.44 -7.16 32.61
N GLU A 340 -0.69 -7.79 32.91
CA GLU A 340 -1.06 -9.10 32.34
C GLU A 340 -1.18 -9.02 30.81
N LYS A 341 -1.89 -8.00 30.30
CA LYS A 341 -1.98 -7.75 28.84
C LYS A 341 -0.61 -7.50 28.22
N LYS A 342 0.24 -6.70 28.88
CA LYS A 342 1.61 -6.43 28.44
C LYS A 342 2.41 -7.73 28.31
N GLY A 343 2.31 -8.61 29.32
CA GLY A 343 2.95 -9.92 29.29
C GLY A 343 2.49 -10.79 28.11
N GLN A 344 1.18 -10.84 27.84
CA GLN A 344 0.63 -11.57 26.69
C GLN A 344 1.11 -11.00 25.34
N ILE A 345 1.12 -9.67 25.20
CA ILE A 345 1.59 -8.99 23.98
C ILE A 345 3.09 -9.24 23.79
N SER A 346 3.90 -9.11 24.84
CA SER A 346 5.34 -9.38 24.78
C SER A 346 5.66 -10.82 24.38
N GLU A 347 4.92 -11.81 24.88
CA GLU A 347 5.09 -13.19 24.46
C GLU A 347 4.69 -13.41 23.00
N ASN A 348 3.56 -12.82 22.55
CA ASN A 348 3.16 -12.86 21.15
C ASN A 348 4.18 -12.19 20.22
N LEU A 349 4.82 -11.11 20.68
CA LEU A 349 5.91 -10.42 19.99
C LEU A 349 7.10 -11.36 19.81
N ARG A 350 7.53 -12.00 20.90
CA ARG A 350 8.63 -12.98 20.90
C ARG A 350 8.37 -14.14 19.94
N ILE A 351 7.15 -14.68 19.94
CA ILE A 351 6.75 -15.77 19.03
C ILE A 351 6.77 -15.30 17.59
N SER A 352 6.16 -14.15 17.29
CA SER A 352 6.08 -13.63 15.91
C SER A 352 7.46 -13.26 15.36
N GLU A 353 8.37 -12.75 16.21
CA GLU A 353 9.74 -12.42 15.84
C GLU A 353 10.59 -13.67 15.60
N LYS A 354 10.39 -14.72 16.42
CA LYS A 354 11.01 -16.02 16.19
C LYS A 354 10.55 -16.62 14.86
N GLU A 355 9.24 -16.65 14.60
CA GLU A 355 8.71 -17.16 13.32
C GLU A 355 9.22 -16.35 12.12
N LYS A 356 9.31 -15.02 12.25
CA LYS A 356 9.88 -14.14 11.23
C LYS A 356 11.32 -14.54 10.90
N ASN A 357 12.16 -14.68 11.92
CA ASN A 357 13.57 -15.03 11.75
C ASN A 357 13.75 -16.43 11.17
N GLU A 358 12.95 -17.41 11.61
CA GLU A 358 12.97 -18.77 11.05
C GLU A 358 12.59 -18.77 9.56
N ASN A 359 11.54 -18.03 9.18
CA ASN A 359 11.15 -17.90 7.78
C ASN A 359 12.24 -17.18 6.95
N GLU A 360 12.89 -16.16 7.50
CA GLU A 360 13.94 -15.39 6.83
C GLU A 360 15.15 -16.26 6.49
N VAL A 361 15.58 -17.13 7.42
CA VAL A 361 16.66 -18.10 7.16
C VAL A 361 16.29 -19.07 6.02
N ILE A 362 15.07 -19.61 6.04
CA ILE A 362 14.60 -20.53 4.99
C ILE A 362 14.52 -19.83 3.64
N ILE A 363 14.03 -18.57 3.61
CA ILE A 363 13.96 -17.77 2.37
C ILE A 363 15.37 -17.54 1.80
N GLU A 364 16.35 -17.19 2.64
CA GLU A 364 17.73 -17.00 2.19
C GLU A 364 18.36 -18.29 1.61
N GLU A 365 18.08 -19.45 2.22
CA GLU A 365 18.55 -20.74 1.71
C GLU A 365 17.93 -21.09 0.36
N ILE A 366 16.62 -20.90 0.21
CA ILE A 366 15.92 -21.14 -1.06
C ILE A 366 16.38 -20.17 -2.14
N ASP A 367 16.57 -18.89 -1.80
CA ASP A 367 17.07 -17.88 -2.75
C ASP A 367 18.48 -18.21 -3.25
N LYS A 368 19.38 -18.67 -2.36
CA LYS A 368 20.72 -19.15 -2.77
C LYS A 368 20.60 -20.30 -3.76
N LYS A 369 19.69 -21.25 -3.52
CA LYS A 369 19.44 -22.38 -4.41
C LYS A 369 18.82 -21.97 -5.75
N ILE A 370 17.88 -21.03 -5.75
CA ILE A 370 17.31 -20.47 -6.98
C ILE A 370 18.39 -19.77 -7.80
N ASN A 371 19.26 -19.00 -7.15
CA ASN A 371 20.36 -18.30 -7.82
C ASN A 371 21.38 -19.28 -8.41
N SER A 372 21.73 -20.37 -7.72
CA SER A 372 22.62 -21.38 -8.28
C SER A 372 22.00 -22.06 -9.51
N LEU A 373 20.72 -22.46 -9.42
CA LEU A 373 19.99 -23.06 -10.54
C LEU A 373 19.88 -22.10 -11.74
N ARG A 374 19.70 -20.80 -11.50
CA ARG A 374 19.70 -19.79 -12.57
C ARG A 374 21.06 -19.64 -13.22
N SER A 375 22.15 -19.75 -12.46
CA SER A 375 23.50 -19.74 -13.01
C SER A 375 23.74 -20.96 -13.91
N GLU A 376 23.36 -22.15 -13.44
CA GLU A 376 23.48 -23.40 -14.23
C GLU A 376 22.60 -23.37 -15.48
N LEU A 377 21.39 -22.82 -15.38
CA LEU A 377 20.50 -22.61 -16.53
C LEU A 377 21.15 -21.68 -17.57
N ASN A 378 21.69 -20.53 -17.16
CA ASN A 378 22.36 -19.60 -18.06
C ASN A 378 23.57 -20.25 -18.74
N GLU A 379 24.41 -20.97 -17.99
CA GLU A 379 25.55 -21.70 -18.57
C GLU A 379 25.11 -22.77 -19.57
N THR A 380 23.97 -23.41 -19.35
CA THR A 380 23.42 -24.41 -20.28
C THR A 380 22.89 -23.73 -21.54
N GLN A 381 22.17 -22.62 -21.40
CA GLN A 381 21.66 -21.81 -22.51
C GLN A 381 22.79 -21.21 -23.36
N GLU A 382 23.92 -20.81 -22.78
CA GLU A 382 25.10 -20.33 -23.54
C GLU A 382 25.79 -21.44 -24.34
N LYS A 383 25.65 -22.71 -23.91
CA LYS A 383 26.20 -23.88 -24.60
C LYS A 383 25.27 -24.44 -25.67
N THR A 384 23.99 -24.04 -25.67
CA THR A 384 22.97 -24.46 -26.64
C THR A 384 22.99 -23.53 -27.85
#